data_AF-A0A815NGY1-F1
#
_entry.id   AF-A0A815NGY1-F1
#
_cell.length_a   1.000
_cell.length_b   1.000
_cell.length_c   1.000
_cell.angle_alpha   90.00
_cell.angle_beta   90.00
_cell.angle_gamma   90.00
#
_symmetry.space_group_name_H-M   'P 1'
#
loop_
_entity.id
_entity.type
_entity.pdbx_description
1 polymer ?
#
loop_
_entity_poly.entity_id
_entity_poly.type
_entity_poly.pdbx_seq_one_letter_code
_entity_poly.pdbx_strand_id
1 'polypeptide(L)'
;MTQQTSPMGYTPQTTHTIVIPPSAAIPTFNGNISENPRQFLIRVKKYAETINHWNDQALLNGISHFLRETALEWYCQLRTSNRRPQT
;
A
#
# COMPACT_ATOMS: atom_id res chain seq x y z
N MET A 1 26.16 -54.87 26.98
CA MET A 1 26.60 -53.51 27.36
C MET A 1 26.44 -52.64 26.11
N THR A 2 25.21 -52.14 25.89
CA THR A 2 24.79 -50.72 25.99
C THR A 2 25.30 -49.81 24.86
N GLN A 3 24.37 -49.59 23.91
CA GLN A 3 24.01 -48.38 23.14
C GLN A 3 24.97 -47.18 23.11
N GLN A 4 25.14 -46.58 21.92
CA GLN A 4 24.78 -45.17 21.71
C GLN A 4 24.72 -44.77 20.22
N THR A 5 23.51 -44.44 19.79
CA THR A 5 23.12 -43.68 18.60
C THR A 5 23.33 -42.18 18.83
N SER A 6 23.74 -41.43 17.80
CA SER A 6 23.34 -40.02 17.61
C SER A 6 23.52 -39.57 16.15
N PRO A 7 22.51 -38.92 15.54
CA PRO A 7 22.50 -38.50 14.15
C PRO A 7 23.02 -37.07 13.99
N MET A 8 23.92 -36.81 13.02
CA MET A 8 24.24 -35.44 12.62
C MET A 8 23.13 -34.92 11.71
N GLY A 9 22.36 -33.97 12.25
CA GLY A 9 21.28 -33.29 11.56
C GLY A 9 21.78 -32.43 10.40
N TYR A 10 21.16 -32.62 9.24
CA TYR A 10 21.18 -31.65 8.18
C TYR A 10 20.35 -30.45 8.63
N THR A 11 20.98 -29.33 8.97
CA THR A 11 20.29 -28.05 9.03
C THR A 11 20.16 -27.53 7.60
N PRO A 12 18.97 -27.49 6.98
CA PRO A 12 18.80 -26.70 5.77
C PRO A 12 19.04 -25.24 6.17
N GLN A 13 20.12 -24.65 5.65
CA GLN A 13 20.31 -23.21 5.71
C GLN A 13 19.15 -22.60 4.91
N THR A 14 18.12 -22.16 5.62
CA THR A 14 17.12 -21.26 5.06
C THR A 14 17.86 -20.00 4.67
N THR A 15 18.19 -19.89 3.39
CA THR A 15 18.53 -18.62 2.78
C THR A 15 17.33 -17.72 3.02
N HIS A 16 17.44 -16.81 3.99
CA HIS A 16 16.50 -15.71 4.14
C HIS A 16 16.74 -14.79 2.94
N THR A 17 16.19 -15.19 1.79
CA THR A 17 16.02 -14.30 0.65
C THR A 17 15.14 -13.18 1.16
N ILE A 18 15.76 -12.05 1.51
CA ILE A 18 15.06 -10.80 1.71
C ILE A 18 14.47 -10.50 0.33
N VAL A 19 13.22 -10.91 0.13
CA VAL A 19 12.42 -10.51 -1.02
C VAL A 19 12.16 -9.04 -0.79
N ILE A 20 13.09 -8.20 -1.24
CA ILE A 20 12.85 -6.78 -1.39
C ILE A 20 11.67 -6.72 -2.37
N PRO A 21 10.48 -6.28 -1.93
CA PRO A 21 9.33 -6.26 -2.83
C PRO A 21 9.72 -5.38 -4.04
N PRO A 22 9.40 -5.83 -5.25
CA PRO A 22 9.79 -5.13 -6.47
C PRO A 22 9.27 -3.69 -6.40
N SER A 23 10.15 -2.76 -6.77
CA SER A 23 9.90 -1.32 -7.04
C SER A 23 8.49 -0.89 -6.67
N ALA A 24 8.31 -0.34 -5.45
CA ALA A 24 7.01 -0.03 -4.84
C ALA A 24 6.01 0.47 -5.88
N ALA A 25 5.13 -0.42 -6.35
CA ALA A 25 4.15 -0.07 -7.35
C ALA A 25 3.27 1.04 -6.75
N ILE A 26 3.02 2.09 -7.53
CA ILE A 26 2.19 3.20 -7.09
C ILE A 26 0.83 2.62 -6.70
N PRO A 27 0.39 2.79 -5.43
CA PRO A 27 -0.89 2.26 -5.01
C PRO A 27 -2.01 2.97 -5.77
N THR A 28 -2.90 2.20 -6.36
CA THR A 28 -4.06 2.71 -7.09
C THR A 28 -5.36 2.16 -6.53
N PHE A 29 -6.42 2.95 -6.64
CA PHE A 29 -7.77 2.57 -6.26
C PHE A 29 -8.74 2.99 -7.35
N ASN A 30 -9.48 2.01 -7.89
CA ASN A 30 -10.37 2.22 -9.02
C ASN A 30 -11.83 2.39 -8.58
N GLY A 31 -12.16 1.93 -7.36
CA GLY A 31 -13.49 2.03 -6.77
C GLY A 31 -14.33 0.77 -6.95
N ASN A 32 -13.71 -0.37 -7.22
CA ASN A 32 -14.40 -1.65 -7.34
C ASN A 32 -14.79 -2.19 -5.96
N ILE A 33 -15.92 -2.90 -5.89
CA ILE A 33 -16.44 -3.49 -4.65
C ILE A 33 -15.47 -4.55 -4.06
N SER A 34 -14.70 -5.21 -4.92
CA SER A 34 -13.70 -6.20 -4.49
C SER A 34 -12.43 -5.58 -3.93
N GLU A 35 -12.20 -4.27 -4.12
CA GLU A 35 -11.06 -3.58 -3.56
C GLU A 35 -11.27 -3.28 -2.07
N ASN A 36 -10.20 -3.40 -1.28
CA ASN A 36 -10.27 -3.08 0.14
C ASN A 36 -9.79 -1.64 0.39
N PRO A 37 -10.69 -0.68 0.68
CA PRO A 37 -10.33 0.73 0.80
C PRO A 37 -9.37 0.99 1.97
N ARG A 38 -9.48 0.23 3.07
CA ARG A 38 -8.59 0.40 4.23
C ARG A 38 -7.17 -0.04 3.92
N GLN A 39 -7.00 -1.17 3.23
CA GLN A 39 -5.69 -1.63 2.77
C GLN A 39 -5.07 -0.67 1.76
N PHE A 40 -5.87 -0.11 0.85
CA PHE A 40 -5.42 0.93 -0.06
C PHE A 40 -4.88 2.15 0.71
N LEU A 41 -5.63 2.70 1.68
CA LEU A 41 -5.20 3.86 2.45
C LEU A 41 -3.90 3.60 3.22
N ILE A 42 -3.71 2.41 3.79
CA ILE A 42 -2.47 2.03 4.46
C ILE A 42 -1.29 2.04 3.47
N ARG A 43 -1.48 1.48 2.26
CA ARG A 43 -0.45 1.45 1.21
C ARG A 43 -0.12 2.84 0.71
N VAL A 44 -1.14 3.69 0.49
CA VAL A 44 -0.96 5.09 0.07
C VAL A 44 -0.19 5.86 1.11
N LYS A 45 -0.57 5.78 2.38
CA LYS A 45 0.13 6.48 3.47
C LYS A 45 1.61 6.07 3.49
N LYS A 46 1.87 4.75 3.52
CA LYS A 46 3.24 4.22 3.50
C LYS A 46 4.01 4.71 2.27
N TYR A 47 3.44 4.60 1.07
CA TYR A 47 4.08 5.03 -0.18
C TYR A 47 4.40 6.54 -0.17
N ALA A 48 3.44 7.36 0.23
CA ALA A 48 3.58 8.81 0.26
C ALA A 48 4.65 9.26 1.26
N GLU A 49 4.73 8.62 2.44
CA GLU A 49 5.76 8.88 3.45
C GLU A 49 7.14 8.41 2.98
N THR A 50 7.24 7.21 2.40
CA THR A 50 8.55 6.60 2.10
C THR A 50 9.14 7.01 0.77
N ILE A 51 8.31 7.22 -0.26
CA ILE A 51 8.77 7.50 -1.63
C ILE A 51 8.70 8.99 -1.95
N ASN A 52 7.59 9.65 -1.59
CA ASN A 52 7.38 11.05 -1.93
C ASN A 52 7.73 12.01 -0.78
N HIS A 53 8.00 11.50 0.42
CA HIS A 53 8.22 12.28 1.64
C HIS A 53 7.09 13.30 1.93
N TRP A 54 5.85 12.93 1.60
CA TRP A 54 4.69 13.77 1.85
C TRP A 54 4.28 13.72 3.32
N ASN A 55 3.98 14.89 3.88
CA ASN A 55 3.27 15.01 5.15
C ASN A 55 1.76 14.81 4.95
N ASP A 56 0.99 14.70 6.04
CA ASP A 56 -0.45 14.45 5.97
C ASP A 56 -1.21 15.50 5.12
N GLN A 57 -0.81 16.77 5.20
CA GLN A 57 -1.45 17.84 4.42
C GLN A 57 -1.17 17.71 2.92
N ALA A 58 0.07 17.40 2.54
CA ALA A 58 0.43 17.12 1.15
C ALA A 58 -0.29 15.87 0.63
N LEU A 59 -0.42 14.84 1.45
CA LEU A 59 -1.14 13.63 1.12
C LEU A 59 -2.63 13.89 0.87
N LEU A 60 -3.31 14.65 1.74
CA LEU A 60 -4.72 15.00 1.56
C LEU A 60 -4.95 15.80 0.27
N ASN A 61 -4.03 16.69 -0.08
CA ASN A 61 -4.11 17.46 -1.33
C ASN A 61 -3.80 16.61 -2.57
N GLY A 62 -2.92 15.61 -2.44
CA GLY A 62 -2.47 14.75 -3.53
C GLY A 62 -3.19 13.41 -3.64
N ILE A 63 -4.19 13.13 -2.80
CA ILE A 63 -4.85 11.81 -2.73
C ILE A 63 -5.45 11.37 -4.07
N SER A 64 -5.89 12.33 -4.90
CA SER A 64 -6.41 12.08 -6.24
C SER A 64 -5.40 11.41 -7.17
N HIS A 65 -4.09 11.55 -6.94
CA HIS A 65 -3.05 10.91 -7.75
C HIS A 65 -3.10 9.38 -7.66
N PHE A 66 -3.68 8.84 -6.60
CA PHE A 66 -3.82 7.41 -6.35
C PHE A 66 -5.20 6.87 -6.74
N LEU A 67 -6.13 7.74 -7.17
CA LEU A 67 -7.46 7.35 -7.61
C LEU A 67 -7.49 7.17 -9.12
N ARG A 68 -8.28 6.20 -9.60
CA ARG A 68 -8.52 5.94 -11.02
C ARG A 68 -10.01 5.73 -11.26
N GLU A 69 -10.41 5.80 -12.53
CA GLU A 69 -11.75 5.45 -13.01
C GLU A 69 -12.86 6.07 -12.15
N THR A 70 -13.82 5.25 -11.70
CA THR A 70 -14.99 5.63 -10.91
C THR A 70 -14.61 6.33 -9.61
N ALA A 71 -13.54 5.90 -8.93
CA ALA A 71 -13.10 6.54 -7.69
C ALA A 71 -12.60 7.97 -7.92
N LEU A 72 -11.87 8.20 -9.02
CA LEU A 72 -11.40 9.54 -9.37
C LEU A 72 -12.56 10.43 -9.79
N GLU A 73 -13.49 9.90 -10.61
CA GLU A 73 -14.68 10.64 -11.03
C GLU A 73 -15.52 11.10 -9.83
N TRP A 74 -15.79 10.18 -8.90
CA TRP A 74 -16.51 10.48 -7.66
C TRP A 74 -15.80 11.55 -6.83
N TYR A 75 -14.47 11.45 -6.67
CA TYR A 75 -13.69 12.45 -5.93
C TYR A 75 -13.76 13.84 -6.57
N CYS A 76 -13.69 13.92 -7.90
CA CYS A 76 -13.83 15.18 -8.64
C CYS A 76 -15.22 15.80 -8.47
N GLN A 77 -16.29 15.00 -8.52
CA GLN A 77 -17.64 15.45 -8.25
C GLN A 77 -17.79 15.96 -6.82
N LEU A 78 -17.31 15.19 -5.83
CA LEU A 78 -17.33 15.59 -4.42
C LEU A 78 -16.63 16.95 -4.21
N ARG A 79 -15.46 17.15 -4.80
CA ARG A 79 -14.70 18.40 -4.67
C ARG A 79 -15.44 19.58 -5.29
N THR A 80 -16.14 19.35 -6.38
CA THR A 80 -16.94 20.36 -7.09
C THR A 80 -18.20 20.72 -6.31
N SER A 81 -18.92 19.72 -5.79
CA SER A 81 -20.10 19.92 -4.94
C SER A 81 -19.79 20.64 -3.63
N ASN A 82 -18.59 20.42 -3.07
CA ASN A 82 -18.15 21.11 -1.85
C ASN A 82 -17.62 22.53 -2.09
N ARG A 83 -17.31 22.91 -3.34
CA ARG A 83 -17.10 24.32 -3.69
C ARG A 83 -18.46 24.99 -3.78
N ARG A 84 -18.95 25.52 -2.65
CA ARG A 84 -20.08 26.46 -2.68
C ARG A 84 -19.78 27.58 -3.70
N PRO A 85 -20.76 27.98 -4.53
CA PRO A 85 -20.63 29.21 -5.30
C PRO A 85 -20.45 30.36 -4.30
N GLN A 86 -19.37 31.14 -4.46
CA GLN A 86 -19.24 32.42 -3.78
C GLN A 86 -20.24 33.38 -4.44
N THR A 87 -21.38 33.57 -3.80
CA THR A 87 -22.30 34.69 -4.05
C THR A 87 -22.11 35.74 -2.99
#